data_AF-A0A7C6UCM7-F1
#
_entry.id   AF-A0A7C6UCM7-F1
#
_cell.length_a   1.000
_cell.length_b   1.000
_cell.length_c   1.000
_cell.angle_alpha   90.00
_cell.angle_beta   90.00
_cell.angle_gamma   90.00
#
_symmetry.space_group_name_H-M   'P 1'
#
loop_
_entity.id
_entity.type
_entity.pdbx_description
1 polymer ?
#
loop_
_entity_poly.entity_id
_entity_poly.type
_entity_poly.pdbx_seq_one_letter_code
_entity_poly.pdbx_strand_id
1 'polypeptide(L)'
;MYIGIDVGGTFTDGLLLSEGKVVNSVKQPTAETELKSTVLTVLDKLLVGAEPLRLKRIGLSTTLVTNLLATGRGEPAAAVLIPGPGLNYQQLELPPNSYLVQGAVDFRGRVTEPLNISQVEQAARSIAGQNINKVTVVGKFSGRNSSLESQARDILTRICPELDIVLGFEVAGRLNFLRRLTTAYYTAVTRDNWRRFAREINAALRERGIEAPLNILKADGGTIPVRASLNRPCETVFSGPAASAMGAYGLTMDSLTSVVVDIGGTTTDLALIL
;
A
#
# COMPACT_ATOMS: atom_id res chain seq x y z
N MET A 1 16.75 20.14 -9.09
CA MET A 1 17.00 19.57 -7.74
C MET A 1 16.05 18.41 -7.49
N TYR A 2 16.40 17.50 -6.59
CA TYR A 2 15.60 16.36 -6.17
C TYR A 2 15.46 16.38 -4.64
N ILE A 3 14.29 16.00 -4.13
CA ILE A 3 14.10 15.80 -2.70
C ILE A 3 13.84 14.31 -2.45
N GLY A 4 14.54 13.74 -1.48
CA GLY A 4 14.21 12.47 -0.84
C GLY A 4 13.69 12.72 0.57
N ILE A 5 12.58 12.07 0.93
CA ILE A 5 12.05 12.09 2.30
C ILE A 5 11.81 10.64 2.73
N ASP A 6 12.34 10.26 3.88
CA ASP A 6 11.99 9.02 4.55
C ASP A 6 11.19 9.32 5.82
N VAL A 7 9.92 8.92 5.83
CA VAL A 7 9.04 9.07 6.98
C VAL A 7 9.06 7.78 7.80
N GLY A 8 9.96 7.73 8.79
CA GLY A 8 10.04 6.67 9.78
C GLY A 8 9.13 6.90 10.98
N GLY A 9 9.00 5.89 11.85
CA GLY A 9 8.21 5.98 13.08
C GLY A 9 8.81 6.89 14.15
N THR A 10 10.13 7.07 14.17
CA THR A 10 10.83 7.91 15.17
C THR A 10 11.29 9.25 14.59
N PHE A 11 11.89 9.22 13.40
CA PHE A 11 12.41 10.39 12.72
C PHE A 11 11.93 10.41 11.27
N THR A 12 11.75 11.63 10.76
CA THR A 12 11.59 11.92 9.34
C THR A 12 12.90 12.53 8.86
N ASP A 13 13.54 11.84 7.94
CA ASP A 13 14.78 12.24 7.32
C ASP A 13 14.51 12.86 5.95
N GLY A 14 15.14 13.99 5.67
CA GLY A 14 14.98 14.73 4.44
C GLY A 14 16.31 15.07 3.82
N LEU A 15 16.39 15.01 2.49
CA LEU A 15 17.62 15.24 1.75
C LEU A 15 17.35 15.99 0.43
N LEU A 16 18.09 17.06 0.19
CA LEU A 16 18.04 17.86 -1.03
C LEU A 16 19.28 17.58 -1.89
N LEU A 17 19.07 17.11 -3.12
CA LEU A 17 20.12 16.82 -4.09
C LEU A 17 20.11 17.82 -5.25
N SER A 18 21.29 18.29 -5.62
CA SER A 18 21.52 19.04 -6.85
C SER A 18 22.81 18.55 -7.50
N GLU A 19 22.77 18.26 -8.81
CA GLU A 19 23.95 17.87 -9.59
C GLU A 19 24.77 16.72 -8.96
N GLY A 20 24.07 15.72 -8.40
CA GLY A 20 24.69 14.55 -7.76
C GLY A 20 25.28 14.81 -6.37
N LYS A 21 25.12 16.01 -5.82
CA LYS A 21 25.63 16.39 -4.50
C LYS A 21 24.48 16.66 -3.52
N VAL A 22 24.70 16.28 -2.27
CA VAL A 22 23.82 16.65 -1.16
C VAL A 22 24.03 18.14 -0.87
N VAL A 23 22.98 18.92 -1.10
CA VAL A 23 22.96 20.37 -0.84
C VAL A 23 22.57 20.64 0.61
N ASN A 24 21.61 19.89 1.12
CA ASN A 24 21.10 20.03 2.48
C ASN A 24 20.50 18.70 2.96
N SER A 25 20.53 18.47 4.26
CA SER A 25 19.90 17.34 4.92
C SER A 25 19.29 17.75 6.25
N VAL A 26 18.17 17.12 6.60
CA VAL A 26 17.40 17.45 7.79
C VAL A 26 16.95 16.16 8.45
N LYS A 27 17.07 16.12 9.78
CA LYS A 27 16.48 15.07 10.62
C LYS A 27 15.52 15.74 11.60
N GLN A 28 14.26 15.30 11.59
CA GLN A 28 13.20 15.87 12.40
C GLN A 28 12.47 14.73 13.14
N PRO A 29 12.23 14.82 14.46
CA PRO A 29 11.38 13.85 15.15
C PRO A 29 10.01 13.72 14.47
N THR A 30 9.55 12.49 14.24
CA THR A 30 8.24 12.24 13.62
C THR A 30 7.13 12.40 14.65
N ALA A 31 6.21 13.33 14.41
CA ALA A 31 4.95 13.39 15.15
C ALA A 31 3.87 12.62 14.37
N GLU A 32 3.58 11.37 14.76
CA GLU A 32 2.61 10.51 14.05
C GLU A 32 1.22 11.15 13.93
N THR A 33 0.78 11.87 14.96
CA THR A 33 -0.51 12.57 14.98
C THR A 33 -0.52 13.86 14.16
N GLU A 34 0.66 14.39 13.82
CA GLU A 34 0.86 15.66 13.13
C GLU A 34 1.86 15.52 11.98
N LEU A 35 1.66 14.49 11.15
CA LEU A 35 2.61 14.20 10.08
C LEU A 35 2.74 15.36 9.07
N LYS A 36 1.63 16.03 8.75
CA LYS A 36 1.66 17.24 7.91
C LYS A 36 2.66 18.28 8.43
N SER A 37 2.62 18.60 9.72
CA SER A 37 3.50 19.64 10.32
C SER A 37 4.96 19.17 10.36
N THR A 38 5.18 17.88 10.60
CA THR A 38 6.51 17.26 10.53
C THR A 38 7.11 17.44 9.13
N VAL A 39 6.35 17.09 8.09
CA VAL A 39 6.83 17.19 6.70
C VAL A 39 7.02 18.65 6.27
N LEU A 40 6.12 19.56 6.67
CA LEU A 40 6.31 21.00 6.45
C LEU A 40 7.62 21.49 7.07
N THR A 41 7.89 21.10 8.32
CA THR A 41 9.13 21.47 9.02
C THR A 41 10.37 20.95 8.28
N VAL A 42 10.32 19.71 7.78
CA VAL A 42 11.41 19.12 7.00
C VAL A 42 11.60 19.89 5.69
N LEU A 43 10.52 20.21 4.97
CA LEU A 43 10.57 20.98 3.72
C LEU A 43 11.14 22.39 3.96
N ASP A 44 10.68 23.08 5.00
CA ASP A 44 11.14 24.43 5.35
C ASP A 44 12.63 24.46 5.63
N LYS A 45 13.11 23.52 6.43
CA LYS A 45 14.54 23.39 6.75
C LYS A 45 15.38 22.98 5.55
N LEU A 46 14.85 22.11 4.67
CA LEU A 46 15.56 21.67 3.46
C LEU A 46 15.70 22.79 2.43
N LEU A 47 14.66 23.62 2.30
CA LEU A 47 14.57 24.64 1.26
C LEU A 47 15.16 26.00 1.67
N VAL A 48 15.77 26.12 2.85
CA VAL A 48 16.50 27.32 3.25
C VAL A 48 17.58 27.64 2.21
N GLY A 49 17.45 28.80 1.55
CA GLY A 49 18.38 29.24 0.51
C GLY A 49 18.20 28.58 -0.86
N ALA A 50 17.16 27.76 -1.06
CA ALA A 50 16.86 27.11 -2.33
C ALA A 50 15.56 27.65 -2.95
N GLU A 51 15.53 27.83 -4.27
CA GLU A 51 14.30 28.18 -5.01
C GLU A 51 13.42 26.94 -5.24
N PRO A 52 12.19 26.86 -4.68
CA PRO A 52 11.31 25.69 -4.83
C PRO A 52 10.95 25.35 -6.29
N LEU A 53 10.94 26.37 -7.16
CA LEU A 53 10.58 26.25 -8.59
C LEU A 53 11.55 25.38 -9.42
N ARG A 54 12.73 25.02 -8.88
CA ARG A 54 13.72 24.16 -9.57
C ARG A 54 13.64 22.68 -9.18
N LEU A 55 12.64 22.28 -8.38
CA LEU A 55 12.44 20.89 -7.98
C LEU A 55 11.90 20.07 -9.16
N LYS A 56 12.62 19.02 -9.54
CA LYS A 56 12.25 18.14 -10.65
C LYS A 56 11.39 16.95 -10.20
N ARG A 57 11.59 16.48 -8.97
CA ARG A 57 10.89 15.32 -8.41
C ARG A 57 11.08 15.26 -6.89
N ILE A 58 10.07 14.74 -6.22
CA ILE A 58 10.13 14.33 -4.82
C ILE A 58 9.96 12.81 -4.76
N GLY A 59 10.89 12.13 -4.10
CA GLY A 59 10.81 10.72 -3.74
C GLY A 59 10.49 10.59 -2.26
N LEU A 60 9.56 9.72 -1.91
CA LEU A 60 9.19 9.46 -0.53
C LEU A 60 9.21 7.96 -0.23
N SER A 61 9.86 7.58 0.86
CA SER A 61 9.71 6.27 1.51
C SER A 61 9.03 6.45 2.87
N THR A 62 8.39 5.40 3.36
CA THR A 62 7.78 5.40 4.70
C THR A 62 7.55 3.99 5.22
N THR A 63 7.62 3.86 6.55
CA THR A 63 7.27 2.63 7.27
C THR A 63 5.80 2.56 7.66
N LEU A 64 4.96 3.54 7.29
CA LEU A 64 3.55 3.62 7.72
C LEU A 64 2.77 2.31 7.50
N VAL A 65 2.72 1.81 6.26
CA VAL A 65 1.94 0.60 5.93
C VAL A 65 2.57 -0.63 6.59
N THR A 66 3.91 -0.72 6.59
CA THR A 66 4.64 -1.82 7.26
C THR A 66 4.29 -1.86 8.75
N ASN A 67 4.36 -0.74 9.46
CA ASN A 67 4.09 -0.64 10.89
C ASN A 67 2.62 -0.92 11.22
N LEU A 68 1.68 -0.40 10.41
CA LEU A 68 0.25 -0.67 10.58
C LEU A 68 -0.05 -2.17 10.54
N LEU A 69 0.56 -2.88 9.58
CA LEU A 69 0.39 -4.32 9.43
C LEU A 69 1.11 -5.11 10.53
N ALA A 70 2.37 -4.77 10.82
CA ALA A 70 3.18 -5.46 11.82
C ALA A 70 2.60 -5.33 13.25
N THR A 71 1.96 -4.20 13.57
CA THR A 71 1.36 -3.95 14.89
C THR A 71 -0.11 -4.32 14.99
N GLY A 72 -0.74 -4.78 13.89
CA GLY A 72 -2.16 -5.12 13.85
C GLY A 72 -3.10 -3.92 14.09
N ARG A 73 -2.64 -2.69 13.86
CA ARG A 73 -3.41 -1.44 14.10
C ARG A 73 -4.25 -1.00 12.90
N GLY A 74 -4.38 -1.84 11.88
CA GLY A 74 -5.22 -1.55 10.72
C GLY A 74 -6.71 -1.63 11.04
N GLU A 75 -7.54 -1.08 10.16
CA GLU A 75 -8.99 -1.11 10.35
C GLU A 75 -9.55 -2.52 10.05
N PRO A 76 -10.54 -3.01 10.82
CA PRO A 76 -11.16 -4.30 10.56
C PRO A 76 -11.73 -4.37 9.16
N ALA A 77 -11.50 -5.50 8.49
CA ALA A 77 -12.06 -5.79 7.17
C ALA A 77 -12.71 -7.17 7.16
N ALA A 78 -13.58 -7.39 6.19
CA ALA A 78 -14.14 -8.69 5.85
C ALA A 78 -13.69 -9.15 4.46
N ALA A 79 -13.74 -10.45 4.21
CA ALA A 79 -13.37 -11.03 2.93
C ALA A 79 -14.52 -11.88 2.38
N VAL A 80 -15.03 -11.54 1.19
CA VAL A 80 -15.97 -12.37 0.44
C VAL A 80 -15.18 -13.14 -0.62
N LEU A 81 -15.10 -14.46 -0.44
CA LEU A 81 -14.23 -15.32 -1.22
C LEU A 81 -15.03 -16.23 -2.14
N ILE A 82 -14.63 -16.30 -3.40
CA ILE A 82 -15.22 -17.17 -4.43
C ILE A 82 -14.13 -18.18 -4.84
N PRO A 83 -13.82 -19.19 -4.00
CA PRO A 83 -12.64 -20.04 -4.18
C PRO A 83 -12.77 -21.02 -5.35
N GLY A 84 -14.00 -21.31 -5.81
CA GLY A 84 -14.27 -22.37 -6.78
C GLY A 84 -13.75 -23.74 -6.32
N PRO A 85 -13.75 -24.74 -7.21
CA PRO A 85 -13.32 -26.10 -6.87
C PRO A 85 -11.79 -26.24 -6.77
N GLY A 86 -11.35 -27.30 -6.08
CA GLY A 86 -9.96 -27.76 -6.07
C GLY A 86 -9.01 -27.04 -5.10
N LEU A 87 -9.53 -26.20 -4.21
CA LEU A 87 -8.78 -25.63 -3.09
C LEU A 87 -9.35 -26.15 -1.79
N ASN A 88 -8.51 -26.76 -0.93
CA ASN A 88 -8.94 -27.17 0.40
C ASN A 88 -8.85 -25.98 1.38
N TYR A 89 -9.91 -25.17 1.42
CA TYR A 89 -9.97 -23.98 2.28
C TYR A 89 -10.01 -24.28 3.78
N GLN A 90 -10.28 -25.52 4.20
CA GLN A 90 -10.23 -25.91 5.62
C GLN A 90 -8.80 -25.96 6.16
N GLN A 91 -7.81 -26.10 5.28
CA GLN A 91 -6.38 -26.15 5.64
C GLN A 91 -5.68 -24.79 5.44
N LEU A 92 -6.43 -23.75 5.08
CA LEU A 92 -5.88 -22.43 4.83
C LEU A 92 -6.16 -21.51 6.01
N GLU A 93 -5.15 -20.72 6.37
CA GLU A 93 -5.32 -19.57 7.23
C GLU A 93 -5.96 -18.44 6.41
N LEU A 94 -7.28 -18.34 6.50
CA LEU A 94 -8.02 -17.25 5.89
C LEU A 94 -7.99 -16.02 6.80
N PRO A 95 -8.07 -14.79 6.24
CA PRO A 95 -8.21 -13.59 7.03
C PRO A 95 -9.44 -13.65 7.95
N PRO A 96 -9.44 -12.91 9.07
CA PRO A 96 -10.64 -12.73 9.89
C PRO A 96 -11.85 -12.33 9.07
N ASN A 97 -13.05 -12.72 9.52
CA ASN A 97 -14.32 -12.36 8.87
C ASN A 97 -14.37 -12.76 7.38
N SER A 98 -13.91 -13.98 7.09
CA SER A 98 -13.98 -14.56 5.74
C SER A 98 -15.30 -15.30 5.51
N TYR A 99 -15.97 -14.96 4.42
CA TYR A 99 -17.22 -15.54 3.96
C TYR A 99 -17.00 -16.25 2.64
N LEU A 100 -17.20 -17.57 2.62
CA LEU A 100 -17.08 -18.37 1.40
C LEU A 100 -18.41 -18.33 0.65
N VAL A 101 -18.34 -18.01 -0.63
CA VAL A 101 -19.49 -17.94 -1.53
C VAL A 101 -19.25 -18.85 -2.73
N GLN A 102 -20.30 -19.56 -3.13
CA GLN A 102 -20.32 -20.44 -4.28
C GLN A 102 -20.29 -19.64 -5.59
N GLY A 103 -19.56 -20.18 -6.57
CA GLY A 103 -19.28 -19.56 -7.86
C GLY A 103 -17.91 -19.99 -8.34
N ALA A 104 -17.75 -20.15 -9.65
CA ALA A 104 -16.48 -20.61 -10.21
C ALA A 104 -16.22 -20.05 -11.61
N VAL A 105 -14.98 -19.61 -11.79
CA VAL A 105 -14.36 -19.35 -13.09
C VAL A 105 -13.27 -20.40 -13.26
N ASP A 106 -13.13 -20.98 -14.45
CA ASP A 106 -12.05 -21.92 -14.75
C ASP A 106 -10.75 -21.20 -15.19
N PHE A 107 -9.68 -21.97 -15.40
CA PHE A 107 -8.38 -21.44 -15.83
C PHE A 107 -8.42 -20.76 -17.21
N ARG A 108 -9.47 -20.98 -18.01
CA ARG A 108 -9.71 -20.35 -19.31
C ARG A 108 -10.56 -19.08 -19.21
N GLY A 109 -11.01 -18.70 -18.01
CA GLY A 109 -11.87 -17.54 -17.78
C GLY A 109 -13.35 -17.81 -18.05
N ARG A 110 -13.77 -19.07 -18.22
CA ARG A 110 -15.18 -19.41 -18.39
C ARG A 110 -15.86 -19.51 -17.03
N VAL A 111 -17.03 -18.90 -16.87
CA VAL A 111 -17.87 -19.12 -15.68
C VAL A 111 -18.41 -20.55 -15.76
N THR A 112 -17.97 -21.42 -14.87
CA THR A 112 -18.41 -22.83 -14.79
C THR A 112 -19.51 -23.04 -13.78
N GLU A 113 -19.67 -22.10 -12.84
CA GLU A 113 -20.71 -22.13 -11.82
C GLU A 113 -21.15 -20.68 -11.52
N PRO A 114 -22.46 -20.38 -11.56
CA PRO A 114 -22.95 -19.04 -11.28
C PRO A 114 -22.70 -18.64 -9.83
N LEU A 115 -22.58 -17.33 -9.59
CA LEU A 115 -22.48 -16.78 -8.24
C LEU A 115 -23.76 -17.08 -7.45
N ASN A 116 -23.63 -17.62 -6.25
CA ASN A 116 -24.76 -17.80 -5.36
C ASN A 116 -25.13 -16.48 -4.68
N ILE A 117 -26.19 -15.84 -5.22
CA ILE A 117 -26.62 -14.51 -4.79
C ILE A 117 -26.99 -14.50 -3.31
N SER A 118 -27.77 -15.46 -2.81
CA SER A 118 -28.25 -15.45 -1.43
C SER A 118 -27.12 -15.55 -0.41
N GLN A 119 -26.04 -16.26 -0.73
CA GLN A 119 -24.83 -16.32 0.10
C GLN A 119 -24.10 -14.96 0.16
N VAL A 120 -24.04 -14.22 -0.96
CA VAL A 120 -23.50 -12.84 -0.95
C VAL A 120 -24.37 -11.92 -0.10
N GLU A 121 -25.70 -12.02 -0.22
CA GLU A 121 -26.62 -11.21 0.58
C GLU A 121 -26.53 -11.53 2.08
N GLN A 122 -26.35 -12.80 2.43
CA GLN A 122 -26.12 -13.23 3.81
C GLN A 122 -24.80 -12.69 4.36
N ALA A 123 -23.72 -12.76 3.57
CA ALA A 123 -22.44 -12.17 3.93
C ALA A 123 -22.58 -10.65 4.16
N ALA A 124 -23.27 -9.93 3.27
CA ALA A 124 -23.53 -8.50 3.40
C ALA A 124 -24.18 -8.15 4.74
N ARG A 125 -25.27 -8.84 5.10
CA ARG A 125 -25.99 -8.61 6.37
C ARG A 125 -25.13 -8.96 7.59
N SER A 126 -24.33 -10.02 7.51
CA SER A 126 -23.45 -10.42 8.62
C SER A 126 -22.31 -9.41 8.83
N ILE A 127 -21.72 -8.91 7.74
CA ILE A 127 -20.70 -7.85 7.76
C ILE A 127 -21.26 -6.57 8.38
N ALA A 128 -22.45 -6.14 7.93
CA ALA A 128 -23.12 -4.96 8.48
C ALA A 128 -23.44 -5.11 9.98
N GLY A 129 -23.91 -6.28 10.41
CA GLY A 129 -24.18 -6.57 11.82
C GLY A 129 -22.94 -6.53 12.72
N GLN A 130 -21.74 -6.62 12.15
CA GLN A 130 -20.46 -6.50 12.86
C GLN A 130 -19.87 -5.08 12.83
N ASN A 131 -20.58 -4.12 12.24
CA ASN A 131 -20.11 -2.74 12.01
C ASN A 131 -18.78 -2.68 11.22
N ILE A 132 -18.54 -3.64 10.32
CA ILE A 132 -17.39 -3.63 9.41
C ILE A 132 -17.80 -2.90 8.13
N ASN A 133 -17.07 -1.84 7.79
CA ASN A 133 -17.31 -1.04 6.59
C ASN A 133 -16.33 -1.34 5.44
N LYS A 134 -15.32 -2.19 5.65
CA LYS A 134 -14.33 -2.55 4.61
C LYS A 134 -14.47 -3.99 4.18
N VAL A 135 -14.58 -4.21 2.88
CA VAL A 135 -14.74 -5.55 2.33
C VAL A 135 -13.79 -5.76 1.17
N THR A 136 -13.10 -6.90 1.14
CA THR A 136 -12.45 -7.38 -0.07
C THR A 136 -13.29 -8.47 -0.72
N VAL A 137 -13.36 -8.47 -2.05
CA VAL A 137 -13.99 -9.55 -2.83
C VAL A 137 -12.93 -10.20 -3.70
N VAL A 138 -12.74 -11.52 -3.56
CA VAL A 138 -11.66 -12.23 -4.26
C VAL A 138 -12.15 -13.58 -4.77
N GLY A 139 -12.12 -13.74 -6.10
CA GLY A 139 -12.45 -14.99 -6.78
C GLY A 139 -11.24 -15.73 -7.34
N LYS A 140 -11.30 -17.04 -7.42
CA LYS A 140 -10.28 -17.83 -8.14
C LYS A 140 -10.37 -17.51 -9.63
N PHE A 141 -9.22 -17.37 -10.28
CA PHE A 141 -9.08 -16.99 -11.70
C PHE A 141 -9.71 -15.64 -12.12
N SER A 142 -10.05 -14.74 -11.19
CA SER A 142 -10.59 -13.41 -11.56
C SER A 142 -9.64 -12.51 -12.36
N GLY A 143 -8.33 -12.79 -12.34
CA GLY A 143 -7.38 -12.14 -13.26
C GLY A 143 -7.58 -12.49 -14.73
N ARG A 144 -8.35 -13.55 -15.02
CA ARG A 144 -8.79 -13.96 -16.37
C ARG A 144 -10.21 -13.45 -16.66
N ASN A 145 -11.11 -13.59 -15.70
CA ASN A 145 -12.49 -13.10 -15.80
C ASN A 145 -13.01 -12.66 -14.42
N SER A 146 -13.16 -11.36 -14.24
CA SER A 146 -13.58 -10.73 -12.97
C SER A 146 -15.09 -10.55 -12.83
N SER A 147 -15.90 -11.20 -13.69
CA SER A 147 -17.35 -11.02 -13.69
C SER A 147 -17.99 -11.36 -12.34
N LEU A 148 -17.56 -12.44 -11.68
CA LEU A 148 -18.11 -12.85 -10.39
C LEU A 148 -17.71 -11.90 -9.24
N GLU A 149 -16.49 -11.36 -9.25
CA GLU A 149 -16.08 -10.31 -8.29
C GLU A 149 -16.92 -9.04 -8.47
N SER A 150 -17.17 -8.64 -9.71
CA SER A 150 -17.98 -7.46 -10.02
C SER A 150 -19.44 -7.63 -9.61
N GLN A 151 -20.03 -8.79 -9.89
CA GLN A 151 -21.40 -9.11 -9.46
C GLN A 151 -21.54 -9.13 -7.93
N ALA A 152 -20.58 -9.72 -7.22
CA ALA A 152 -20.60 -9.73 -5.76
C ALA A 152 -20.50 -8.31 -5.18
N ARG A 153 -19.65 -7.44 -5.74
CA ARG A 153 -19.60 -6.02 -5.36
C ARG A 153 -20.96 -5.35 -5.55
N ASP A 154 -21.60 -5.51 -6.70
CA ASP A 154 -22.87 -4.83 -6.99
C ASP A 154 -23.98 -5.24 -6.01
N ILE A 155 -24.01 -6.52 -5.61
CA ILE A 155 -24.92 -7.02 -4.58
C ILE A 155 -24.59 -6.43 -3.20
N LEU A 156 -23.32 -6.42 -2.82
CA LEU A 156 -22.85 -5.86 -1.54
C LEU A 156 -23.21 -4.37 -1.45
N THR A 157 -22.90 -3.57 -2.46
CA THR A 157 -23.19 -2.13 -2.52
C THR A 157 -24.69 -1.85 -2.48
N ARG A 158 -25.52 -2.70 -3.08
CA ARG A 158 -26.99 -2.53 -3.04
C ARG A 158 -27.55 -2.70 -1.63
N ILE A 159 -26.97 -3.60 -0.83
CA ILE A 159 -27.47 -3.92 0.52
C ILE A 159 -26.85 -2.98 1.56
N CYS A 160 -25.56 -2.67 1.40
CA CYS A 160 -24.77 -1.83 2.29
C CYS A 160 -24.01 -0.79 1.45
N PRO A 161 -24.64 0.33 1.08
CA PRO A 161 -24.04 1.37 0.23
C PRO A 161 -22.78 2.02 0.82
N GLU A 162 -22.58 1.92 2.13
CA GLU A 162 -21.47 2.49 2.89
C GLU A 162 -20.17 1.67 2.83
N LEU A 163 -20.19 0.46 2.26
CA LEU A 163 -19.00 -0.40 2.20
C LEU A 163 -17.91 0.17 1.26
N ASP A 164 -16.68 0.31 1.76
CA ASP A 164 -15.48 0.47 0.91
C ASP A 164 -15.04 -0.93 0.43
N ILE A 165 -15.31 -1.21 -0.85
CA ILE A 165 -15.06 -2.51 -1.46
C ILE A 165 -13.74 -2.50 -2.25
N VAL A 166 -12.91 -3.52 -2.00
CA VAL A 166 -11.68 -3.81 -2.73
C VAL A 166 -11.85 -5.07 -3.57
N LEU A 167 -11.72 -4.94 -4.89
CA LEU A 167 -11.72 -6.09 -5.78
C LEU A 167 -10.30 -6.64 -5.94
N GLY A 168 -10.14 -7.94 -5.72
CA GLY A 168 -8.85 -8.60 -5.80
C GLY A 168 -8.19 -8.49 -7.18
N PHE A 169 -8.98 -8.46 -8.26
CA PHE A 169 -8.44 -8.31 -9.61
C PHE A 169 -7.86 -6.91 -9.88
N GLU A 170 -8.38 -5.86 -9.26
CA GLU A 170 -7.94 -4.46 -9.50
C GLU A 170 -6.59 -4.14 -8.84
N VAL A 171 -6.37 -4.74 -7.67
CA VAL A 171 -5.17 -4.50 -6.85
C VAL A 171 -4.05 -5.46 -7.22
N ALA A 172 -4.36 -6.74 -7.44
CA ALA A 172 -3.35 -7.79 -7.53
C ALA A 172 -3.61 -8.80 -8.67
N GLY A 173 -4.30 -8.42 -9.75
CA GLY A 173 -4.83 -9.33 -10.77
C GLY A 173 -3.87 -10.35 -11.41
N ARG A 174 -2.55 -10.16 -11.31
CA ARG A 174 -1.54 -11.10 -11.82
C ARG A 174 -1.11 -12.19 -10.81
N LEU A 175 -1.39 -12.02 -9.52
CA LEU A 175 -0.95 -12.96 -8.49
C LEU A 175 -1.87 -14.20 -8.42
N ASN A 176 -1.39 -15.26 -7.78
CA ASN A 176 -2.22 -16.44 -7.51
C ASN A 176 -3.35 -16.10 -6.51
N PHE A 177 -4.32 -17.00 -6.35
CA PHE A 177 -5.52 -16.75 -5.52
C PHE A 177 -5.19 -16.30 -4.09
N LEU A 178 -4.29 -17.00 -3.39
CA LEU A 178 -3.96 -16.69 -2.00
C LEU A 178 -3.19 -15.37 -1.88
N ARG A 179 -2.20 -15.14 -2.74
CA ARG A 179 -1.45 -13.88 -2.76
C ARG A 179 -2.38 -12.70 -3.08
N ARG A 180 -3.32 -12.87 -4.02
CA ARG A 180 -4.36 -11.88 -4.31
C ARG A 180 -5.24 -11.60 -3.10
N LEU A 181 -5.69 -12.65 -2.42
CA LEU A 181 -6.47 -12.54 -1.20
C LEU A 181 -5.72 -11.71 -0.15
N THR A 182 -4.49 -12.09 0.17
CA THR A 182 -3.65 -11.38 1.14
C THR A 182 -3.47 -9.92 0.76
N THR A 183 -3.08 -9.63 -0.48
CA THR A 183 -2.85 -8.25 -0.95
C THR A 183 -4.14 -7.41 -0.95
N ALA A 184 -5.26 -7.97 -1.38
CA ALA A 184 -6.53 -7.24 -1.45
C ALA A 184 -7.11 -6.98 -0.05
N TYR A 185 -7.05 -7.98 0.83
CA TYR A 185 -7.44 -7.84 2.23
C TYR A 185 -6.64 -6.75 2.94
N TYR A 186 -5.30 -6.83 2.89
CA TYR A 186 -4.46 -5.81 3.55
C TYR A 186 -4.52 -4.45 2.86
N THR A 187 -4.88 -4.40 1.58
CA THR A 187 -5.22 -3.14 0.92
C THR A 187 -6.47 -2.52 1.55
N ALA A 188 -7.54 -3.28 1.78
CA ALA A 188 -8.73 -2.78 2.47
C ALA A 188 -8.37 -2.25 3.87
N VAL A 189 -7.62 -3.04 4.64
CA VAL A 189 -7.18 -2.72 6.01
C VAL A 189 -6.40 -1.40 6.10
N THR A 190 -5.56 -1.08 5.12
CA THR A 190 -4.60 0.05 5.20
C THR A 190 -4.96 1.27 4.36
N ARG A 191 -5.99 1.16 3.51
CA ARG A 191 -6.34 2.17 2.49
C ARG A 191 -6.63 3.56 3.04
N ASP A 192 -7.34 3.69 4.15
CA ASP A 192 -7.71 5.02 4.66
C ASP A 192 -6.60 5.71 5.42
N ASN A 193 -5.80 4.97 6.21
CA ASN A 193 -4.56 5.49 6.77
C ASN A 193 -3.64 6.00 5.65
N TRP A 194 -3.52 5.24 4.56
CA TRP A 194 -2.73 5.64 3.40
C TRP A 194 -3.29 6.86 2.67
N ARG A 195 -4.60 6.93 2.44
CA ARG A 195 -5.26 8.10 1.85
C ARG A 195 -5.08 9.34 2.72
N ARG A 196 -5.19 9.20 4.04
CA ARG A 196 -4.94 10.30 4.98
C ARG A 196 -3.50 10.80 4.86
N PHE A 197 -2.52 9.89 4.94
CA PHE A 197 -1.11 10.20 4.73
C PHE A 197 -0.88 10.96 3.42
N ALA A 198 -1.36 10.41 2.29
CA ALA A 198 -1.19 11.02 0.98
C ALA A 198 -1.82 12.41 0.89
N ARG A 199 -3.00 12.64 1.51
CA ARG A 199 -3.62 13.97 1.57
C ARG A 199 -2.78 14.96 2.36
N GLU A 200 -2.26 14.55 3.52
CA GLU A 200 -1.45 15.40 4.39
C GLU A 200 -0.14 15.83 3.72
N ILE A 201 0.58 14.89 3.08
CA ILE A 201 1.80 15.20 2.32
C ILE A 201 1.50 16.14 1.14
N ASN A 202 0.48 15.84 0.34
CA ASN A 202 0.12 16.70 -0.79
C ASN A 202 -0.32 18.10 -0.33
N ALA A 203 -0.97 18.22 0.83
CA ALA A 203 -1.32 19.51 1.41
C ALA A 203 -0.07 20.28 1.83
N ALA A 204 0.91 19.62 2.46
CA ALA A 204 2.19 20.23 2.83
C ALA A 204 2.95 20.78 1.61
N LEU A 205 3.02 20.00 0.52
CA LEU A 205 3.69 20.44 -0.71
C LEU A 205 3.00 21.66 -1.36
N ARG A 206 1.67 21.64 -1.44
CA ARG A 206 0.90 22.77 -1.98
C ARG A 206 1.08 24.05 -1.16
N GLU A 207 1.15 23.94 0.16
CA GLU A 207 1.34 25.08 1.06
C GLU A 207 2.68 25.79 0.85
N ARG A 208 3.66 25.12 0.21
CA ARG A 208 4.95 25.69 -0.17
C ARG A 208 5.09 25.97 -1.67
N GLY A 209 3.98 25.91 -2.42
CA GLY A 209 3.98 26.14 -3.87
C GLY A 209 4.81 25.11 -4.64
N ILE A 210 5.01 23.90 -4.11
CA ILE A 210 5.82 22.88 -4.75
C ILE A 210 4.93 22.08 -5.71
N GLU A 211 5.18 22.22 -7.01
CA GLU A 211 4.45 21.52 -8.08
C GLU A 211 5.16 20.25 -8.57
N ALA A 212 6.35 19.95 -8.04
CA ALA A 212 7.14 18.81 -8.46
C ALA A 212 6.39 17.48 -8.21
N PRO A 213 6.51 16.49 -9.11
CA PRO A 213 5.83 15.21 -8.97
C PRO A 213 6.32 14.44 -7.74
N LEU A 214 5.37 14.07 -6.87
CA LEU A 214 5.59 13.19 -5.72
C LEU A 214 5.43 11.72 -6.11
N ASN A 215 6.51 10.97 -5.96
CA ASN A 215 6.52 9.53 -6.14
C ASN A 215 6.89 8.82 -4.84
N ILE A 216 6.23 7.69 -4.61
CA ILE A 216 6.44 6.82 -3.48
C ILE A 216 7.35 5.68 -3.93
N LEU A 217 8.37 5.38 -3.14
CA LEU A 217 9.24 4.24 -3.39
C LEU A 217 8.50 2.93 -3.09
N LYS A 218 8.79 1.90 -3.87
CA LYS A 218 8.23 0.56 -3.70
C LYS A 218 9.31 -0.41 -3.27
N ALA A 219 8.89 -1.56 -2.72
CA ALA A 219 9.81 -2.65 -2.35
C ALA A 219 10.67 -3.18 -3.50
N ASP A 220 10.22 -3.06 -4.75
CA ASP A 220 10.94 -3.53 -5.94
C ASP A 220 12.00 -2.53 -6.45
N GLY A 221 12.29 -1.46 -5.71
CA GLY A 221 13.22 -0.39 -6.10
C GLY A 221 12.66 0.60 -7.12
N GLY A 222 11.47 0.32 -7.68
CA GLY A 222 10.73 1.24 -8.53
C GLY A 222 9.98 2.31 -7.72
N THR A 223 9.34 3.24 -8.42
CA THR A 223 8.49 4.26 -7.79
C THR A 223 7.10 4.29 -8.40
N ILE A 224 6.12 4.74 -7.62
CA ILE A 224 4.73 4.92 -8.03
C ILE A 224 4.26 6.34 -7.72
N PRO A 225 3.59 7.05 -8.64
CA PRO A 225 3.00 8.34 -8.33
C PRO A 225 2.04 8.25 -7.14
N VAL A 226 2.07 9.22 -6.22
CA VAL A 226 1.22 9.21 -5.01
C VAL A 226 -0.26 9.03 -5.32
N ARG A 227 -0.74 9.57 -6.45
CA ARG A 227 -2.14 9.41 -6.90
C ARG A 227 -2.47 7.96 -7.24
N ALA A 228 -1.53 7.25 -7.86
CA ALA A 228 -1.72 5.85 -8.24
C ALA A 228 -1.63 4.91 -7.03
N SER A 229 -0.84 5.26 -6.01
CA SER A 229 -0.73 4.45 -4.78
C SER A 229 -1.97 4.51 -3.88
N LEU A 230 -2.87 5.50 -4.05
CA LEU A 230 -4.09 5.66 -3.23
C LEU A 230 -4.96 4.41 -3.15
N ASN A 231 -4.96 3.59 -4.21
CA ASN A 231 -5.74 2.35 -4.28
C ASN A 231 -4.88 1.09 -4.09
N ARG A 232 -3.56 1.26 -3.92
CA ARG A 232 -2.56 0.18 -3.82
C ARG A 232 -1.52 0.44 -2.71
N PRO A 233 -1.95 0.70 -1.45
CA PRO A 233 -1.04 0.96 -0.33
C PRO A 233 -0.07 -0.20 -0.08
N CYS A 234 -0.45 -1.45 -0.36
CA CYS A 234 0.44 -2.59 -0.19
C CYS A 234 1.69 -2.55 -1.09
N GLU A 235 1.70 -1.78 -2.19
CA GLU A 235 2.91 -1.61 -3.02
C GLU A 235 4.00 -0.79 -2.31
N THR A 236 3.66 -0.09 -1.23
CA THR A 236 4.59 0.80 -0.49
C THR A 236 5.15 0.15 0.78
N VAL A 237 4.73 -1.09 1.07
CA VAL A 237 5.31 -1.89 2.16
C VAL A 237 6.79 -2.10 1.85
N PHE A 238 7.63 -2.02 2.88
CA PHE A 238 9.10 -2.12 2.75
C PHE A 238 9.76 -1.07 1.83
N SER A 239 9.12 0.09 1.65
CA SER A 239 9.75 1.19 0.89
C SER A 239 11.03 1.73 1.55
N GLY A 240 11.08 1.84 2.88
CA GLY A 240 12.28 2.27 3.62
C GLY A 240 13.50 1.36 3.37
N PRO A 241 13.40 0.04 3.66
CA PRO A 241 14.48 -0.90 3.39
C PRO A 241 14.93 -0.92 1.92
N ALA A 242 13.98 -0.79 0.98
CA ALA A 242 14.32 -0.65 -0.43
C ALA A 242 15.11 0.64 -0.72
N ALA A 243 14.80 1.75 -0.06
CA ALA A 243 15.57 3.00 -0.17
C ALA A 243 17.02 2.79 0.29
N SER A 244 17.21 2.13 1.44
CA SER A 244 18.52 1.84 2.00
C SER A 244 19.35 0.94 1.07
N ALA A 245 18.74 -0.11 0.52
CA ALA A 245 19.40 -1.01 -0.43
C ALA A 245 19.78 -0.29 -1.75
N MET A 246 18.86 0.49 -2.32
CA MET A 246 19.10 1.25 -3.55
C MET A 246 20.13 2.36 -3.34
N GLY A 247 20.13 3.00 -2.17
CA GLY A 247 21.12 4.00 -1.78
C GLY A 247 22.52 3.39 -1.66
N ALA A 248 22.65 2.26 -0.96
CA ALA A 248 23.91 1.54 -0.83
C ALA A 248 24.44 1.11 -2.21
N TYR A 249 23.60 0.52 -3.06
CA TYR A 249 23.99 0.16 -4.42
C TYR A 249 24.41 1.37 -5.26
N GLY A 250 23.69 2.51 -5.14
CA GLY A 250 24.04 3.74 -5.84
C GLY A 250 25.37 4.37 -5.40
N LEU A 251 25.82 4.09 -4.17
CA LEU A 251 27.09 4.59 -3.62
C LEU A 251 28.28 3.70 -4.02
N THR A 252 28.08 2.39 -4.12
CA THR A 252 29.17 1.46 -4.44
C THR A 252 29.26 1.20 -5.95
N MET A 253 28.13 0.86 -6.59
CA MET A 253 28.02 0.41 -7.98
C MET A 253 29.10 -0.62 -8.38
N ASP A 254 29.56 -1.41 -7.41
CA ASP A 254 30.54 -2.48 -7.62
C ASP A 254 29.85 -3.80 -7.94
N SER A 255 30.66 -4.82 -8.23
CA SER A 255 30.20 -6.18 -8.51
C SER A 255 30.31 -7.10 -7.29
N LEU A 256 30.37 -6.53 -6.08
CA LEU A 256 30.51 -7.31 -4.85
C LEU A 256 29.15 -7.68 -4.30
N THR A 257 29.03 -8.93 -3.85
CA THR A 257 27.90 -9.30 -3.00
C THR A 257 28.03 -8.62 -1.64
N SER A 258 27.02 -7.83 -1.29
CA SER A 258 27.00 -7.03 -0.07
C SER A 258 25.72 -7.26 0.73
N VAL A 259 25.84 -7.16 2.05
CA VAL A 259 24.69 -7.14 2.97
C VAL A 259 24.52 -5.72 3.48
N VAL A 260 23.35 -5.14 3.23
CA VAL A 260 22.92 -3.87 3.82
C VAL A 260 22.20 -4.19 5.12
N VAL A 261 22.64 -3.58 6.21
CA VAL A 261 22.05 -3.72 7.54
C VAL A 261 21.55 -2.35 7.98
N ASP A 262 20.24 -2.17 8.00
CA ASP A 262 19.57 -0.95 8.43
C ASP A 262 18.96 -1.14 9.81
N ILE A 263 19.49 -0.43 10.80
CA ILE A 263 19.09 -0.59 12.21
C ILE A 263 18.31 0.65 12.62
N GLY A 264 16.99 0.51 12.72
CA GLY A 264 16.09 1.53 13.24
C GLY A 264 15.84 1.40 14.74
N GLY A 265 14.97 2.27 15.27
CA GLY A 265 14.56 2.24 16.69
C GLY A 265 13.55 1.12 17.03
N THR A 266 12.99 0.44 16.02
CA THR A 266 11.95 -0.59 16.20
C THR A 266 12.27 -1.87 15.43
N THR A 267 12.88 -1.75 14.25
CA THR A 267 13.18 -2.86 13.35
C THR A 267 14.65 -2.85 12.95
N THR A 268 15.16 -4.04 12.61
CA THR A 268 16.41 -4.20 11.87
C THR A 268 16.06 -4.85 10.54
N ASP A 269 16.37 -4.17 9.45
CA ASP A 269 16.09 -4.60 8.09
C ASP A 269 17.39 -5.03 7.39
N LEU A 270 17.35 -6.18 6.71
CA LEU A 270 18.47 -6.76 6.00
C LEU A 270 18.15 -6.84 4.51
N ALA A 271 19.06 -6.36 3.67
CA ALA A 271 18.97 -6.51 2.21
C ALA A 271 20.27 -7.06 1.63
N LEU A 272 20.14 -7.86 0.57
CA LEU A 272 21.27 -8.41 -0.17
C LEU A 272 21.39 -7.68 -1.50
N ILE A 273 22.58 -7.15 -1.78
CA ILE A 273 22.99 -6.72 -3.11
C ILE A 273 23.81 -7.89 -3.66
N LEU A 274 23.34 -8.49 -4.74
CA LEU A 274 23.88 -9.72 -5.31
C LEU A 274 24.68 -9.45 -6.58
#